data_AF-M4Z2V5-F1
#
_entry.id   AF-M4Z2V5-F1
#
_cell.length_a   1.000
_cell.length_b   1.000
_cell.length_c   1.000
_cell.angle_alpha   90.00
_cell.angle_beta   90.00
_cell.angle_gamma   90.00
#
_symmetry.space_group_name_H-M   'P 1'
#
loop_
_entity.id
_entity.type
_entity.pdbx_description
1 polymer ?
#
loop_
_entity_poly.entity_id
_entity_poly.type
_entity_poly.pdbx_seq_one_letter_code
_entity_poly.pdbx_strand_id
1 'polypeptide(L)'
;MLLAVVLAWVCNVSGISCETPNVEIIQKAYEQEAPSSGVRHDRGLKIVEATCDSGNESGRFLCQVSFVSEDDPDKRLYFDIVAAALTDKGWVLTSGLCKR
;
A
#
# COMPACT_ATOMS: atom_id res chain seq x y z
N MET A 1 26.37 -14.87 -12.25
CA MET A 1 25.92 -13.47 -12.25
C MET A 1 25.16 -13.15 -13.55
N LEU A 2 24.04 -13.83 -13.84
CA LEU A 2 23.28 -13.63 -15.09
C LEU A 2 21.74 -13.64 -14.89
N LEU A 3 21.25 -13.74 -13.65
CA LEU A 3 19.80 -13.76 -13.36
C LEU A 3 19.25 -12.42 -12.83
N ALA A 4 20.12 -11.50 -12.38
CA ALA A 4 19.70 -10.22 -11.81
C ALA A 4 19.20 -9.20 -12.85
N VAL A 5 19.53 -9.39 -14.14
CA VAL A 5 19.19 -8.42 -15.21
C VAL A 5 17.75 -8.58 -15.70
N VAL A 6 17.12 -9.74 -15.49
CA VAL A 6 15.82 -10.06 -16.10
C VAL A 6 14.66 -9.41 -15.35
N LEU A 7 14.76 -9.25 -14.03
CA LEU A 7 13.68 -8.69 -13.20
C LEU A 7 13.52 -7.16 -13.36
N ALA A 8 14.59 -6.46 -13.75
CA ALA A 8 14.53 -5.01 -14.00
C ALA A 8 13.77 -4.64 -15.29
N TRP A 9 13.53 -5.60 -16.19
CA TRP A 9 12.96 -5.33 -17.50
C TRP A 9 11.44 -5.42 -17.57
N VAL A 10 10.80 -6.12 -16.63
CA VAL A 10 9.34 -6.33 -16.66
C VAL A 10 8.56 -5.07 -16.27
N CYS A 11 9.11 -4.20 -15.43
CA CYS A 11 8.44 -2.98 -14.98
C CYS A 11 8.28 -1.92 -16.09
N ASN A 12 9.08 -1.98 -17.17
CA ASN A 12 9.02 -1.01 -18.27
C ASN A 12 7.97 -1.34 -19.33
N VAL A 13 7.48 -2.58 -19.40
CA VAL A 13 6.60 -3.04 -20.50
C VAL A 13 5.12 -2.92 -20.15
N SER A 14 4.78 -2.84 -18.86
CA SER A 14 3.38 -2.86 -18.38
C SER A 14 2.83 -1.50 -17.95
N GLY A 15 3.64 -0.43 -17.95
CA GLY A 15 3.24 0.86 -17.36
C GLY A 15 3.00 0.80 -15.84
N ILE A 16 3.45 -0.28 -15.19
CA ILE A 16 3.38 -0.48 -13.75
C ILE A 16 4.78 -0.19 -13.21
N SER A 17 4.95 1.00 -12.64
CA SER A 17 6.18 1.39 -11.99
C SER A 17 6.46 0.43 -10.82
N CYS A 18 7.62 -0.24 -10.82
CA CYS A 18 8.16 -0.93 -9.64
C CYS A 18 8.70 0.08 -8.62
N GLU A 19 8.00 1.21 -8.47
CA GLU A 19 8.33 2.24 -7.52
C GLU A 19 8.01 1.79 -6.10
N THR A 20 8.71 2.41 -5.16
CA THR A 20 8.37 2.28 -3.75
C THR A 20 6.96 2.85 -3.53
N PRO A 21 6.07 2.15 -2.79
CA PRO A 21 4.72 2.64 -2.55
C PRO A 21 4.73 4.04 -1.95
N ASN A 22 3.84 4.90 -2.47
CA ASN A 22 3.60 6.23 -1.95
C ASN A 22 2.16 6.32 -1.43
N VAL A 23 1.77 7.51 -0.97
CA VAL A 23 0.43 7.79 -0.42
C VAL A 23 -0.68 7.36 -1.40
N GLU A 24 -0.55 7.71 -2.68
CA GLU A 24 -1.56 7.41 -3.70
C GLU A 24 -1.70 5.90 -3.94
N ILE A 25 -0.56 5.20 -4.02
CA ILE A 25 -0.54 3.74 -4.20
C ILE A 25 -1.21 3.04 -3.03
N ILE A 26 -0.87 3.41 -1.80
CA ILE A 26 -1.41 2.77 -0.60
C ILE A 26 -2.91 3.10 -0.46
N GLN A 27 -3.31 4.34 -0.69
CA GLN A 27 -4.72 4.75 -0.67
C GLN A 27 -5.55 3.94 -1.67
N LYS A 28 -5.05 3.81 -2.91
CA LYS A 28 -5.75 3.06 -3.96
C LYS A 28 -5.83 1.56 -3.63
N ALA A 29 -4.74 0.97 -3.14
CA ALA A 29 -4.73 -0.43 -2.74
C ALA A 29 -5.73 -0.71 -1.60
N TYR A 30 -5.78 0.19 -0.61
CA TYR A 30 -6.75 0.12 0.47
C TYR A 30 -8.20 0.18 -0.06
N GLU A 31 -8.52 1.17 -0.89
CA GLU A 31 -9.88 1.34 -1.44
C GLU A 31 -10.31 0.15 -2.33
N GLN A 32 -9.37 -0.49 -3.03
CA GLN A 32 -9.63 -1.69 -3.83
C GLN A 32 -10.05 -2.89 -2.97
N GLU A 33 -9.60 -2.97 -1.72
CA GLU A 33 -9.95 -4.05 -0.79
C GLU A 33 -11.32 -3.87 -0.13
N ALA A 34 -11.91 -2.68 -0.20
CA ALA A 34 -13.20 -2.33 0.41
C ALA A 34 -14.33 -3.36 0.18
N PRO A 35 -14.53 -3.92 -1.04
CA PRO A 35 -15.60 -4.89 -1.28
C PRO A 35 -15.44 -6.19 -0.49
N SER A 36 -14.21 -6.54 -0.12
CA SER A 36 -13.86 -7.82 0.55
C SER A 36 -13.71 -7.71 2.07
N SER A 37 -13.52 -6.51 2.60
CA SER A 37 -13.14 -6.26 4.00
C SER A 37 -14.32 -5.85 4.91
N GLY A 38 -15.49 -5.58 4.33
CA GLY A 38 -16.75 -5.43 5.07
C GLY A 38 -16.69 -4.37 6.18
N VAL A 39 -17.09 -4.75 7.40
CA VAL A 39 -17.10 -3.84 8.57
C VAL A 39 -15.70 -3.42 9.05
N ARG A 40 -14.64 -4.11 8.61
CA ARG A 40 -13.26 -3.78 8.99
C ARG A 40 -12.63 -2.73 8.08
N HIS A 41 -13.33 -2.31 7.03
CA HIS A 41 -12.89 -1.26 6.13
C HIS A 41 -13.51 0.08 6.54
N ASP A 42 -12.66 1.01 6.93
CA ASP A 42 -13.05 2.41 7.12
C ASP A 42 -13.08 3.13 5.76
N ARG A 43 -14.29 3.44 5.28
CA ARG A 43 -14.51 4.15 4.01
C ARG A 43 -14.05 5.61 4.03
N GLY A 44 -13.89 6.18 5.22
CA GLY A 44 -13.44 7.54 5.45
C GLY A 44 -11.94 7.66 5.65
N LEU A 45 -11.18 6.56 5.53
CA LEU A 45 -9.74 6.58 5.78
C LEU A 45 -9.00 7.32 4.66
N LYS A 46 -8.18 8.29 5.05
CA LYS A 46 -7.30 9.06 4.16
C LYS A 46 -5.86 8.98 4.64
N ILE A 47 -5.00 8.39 3.82
CA ILE A 47 -3.55 8.38 4.04
C ILE A 47 -3.01 9.80 3.84
N VAL A 48 -2.26 10.28 4.82
CA VAL A 48 -1.64 11.62 4.82
C VAL A 48 -0.15 11.52 4.51
N GLU A 49 0.50 10.49 5.03
CA GLU A 49 1.93 10.26 4.85
C GLU A 49 2.20 8.77 4.68
N ALA A 50 3.19 8.45 3.85
CA ALA A 50 3.68 7.09 3.67
C ALA A 50 5.21 7.14 3.49
N THR A 51 5.91 6.42 4.37
CA THR A 51 7.35 6.19 4.25
C THR A 51 7.58 4.68 4.22
N CYS A 52 8.18 4.17 3.15
CA CYS A 52 8.43 2.75 2.99
C CYS A 52 9.92 2.44 3.00
N ASP A 53 10.27 1.31 3.62
CA ASP A 53 11.60 0.74 3.53
C ASP A 53 11.87 0.25 2.10
N SER A 54 13.15 0.01 1.78
CA SER A 54 13.52 -0.69 0.55
C SER A 54 12.82 -2.05 0.52
N GLY A 55 12.07 -2.33 -0.55
CA GLY A 55 11.38 -3.60 -0.72
C GLY A 55 12.31 -4.80 -0.57
N ASN A 56 11.79 -5.89 -0.04
CA ASN A 56 12.55 -7.13 0.10
C ASN A 56 12.77 -7.82 -1.27
N GLU A 57 13.55 -8.91 -1.29
CA GLU A 57 13.85 -9.69 -2.50
C GLU A 57 12.59 -10.24 -3.22
N SER A 58 11.45 -10.25 -2.53
CA SER A 58 10.15 -10.66 -3.09
C SER A 58 9.29 -9.49 -3.56
N GLY A 59 9.82 -8.26 -3.61
CA GLY A 59 9.08 -7.06 -4.03
C GLY A 59 7.99 -6.63 -3.05
N ARG A 60 8.11 -7.02 -1.77
CA ARG A 60 7.19 -6.61 -0.70
C ARG A 60 7.79 -5.45 0.07
N PHE A 61 6.95 -4.49 0.42
CA PHE A 61 7.33 -3.27 1.12
C PHE A 61 6.65 -3.23 2.49
N LEU A 62 7.39 -2.76 3.50
CA LEU A 62 6.84 -2.33 4.77
C LEU A 62 6.80 -0.81 4.75
N CYS A 63 5.61 -0.25 4.99
CA CYS A 63 5.36 1.18 4.94
C CYS A 63 4.78 1.64 6.26
N GLN A 64 5.43 2.65 6.83
CA GLN A 64 4.90 3.44 7.93
C GLN A 64 3.93 4.45 7.34
N VAL A 65 2.68 4.43 7.80
CA VAL A 65 1.62 5.29 7.27
C VAL A 65 0.96 6.09 8.38
N SER A 66 0.76 7.37 8.11
CA SER A 66 -0.07 8.24 8.92
C SER A 66 -1.38 8.49 8.19
N PHE A 67 -2.51 8.41 8.89
CA PHE A 67 -3.83 8.55 8.28
C PHE A 67 -4.83 9.22 9.20
N VAL A 68 -5.91 9.74 8.62
CA VAL A 68 -7.08 10.25 9.34
C VAL A 68 -8.30 9.44 8.94
N SER A 69 -9.32 9.43 9.81
CA SER A 69 -10.63 8.89 9.50
C SER A 69 -11.65 10.01 9.40
N GLU A 70 -12.48 10.01 8.35
CA GLU A 70 -13.61 10.93 8.26
C GLU A 70 -14.66 10.67 9.35
N ASP A 71 -14.77 9.42 9.84
CA ASP A 71 -15.68 9.01 10.92
C ASP A 71 -15.20 9.50 12.30
N ASP A 72 -13.93 9.91 12.45
CA ASP A 72 -13.40 10.45 13.71
C ASP A 72 -13.74 11.96 13.83
N PRO A 73 -14.61 12.37 14.78
CA PRO A 73 -15.00 13.77 14.93
C PRO A 73 -13.83 14.66 15.36
N ASP A 74 -12.84 14.09 16.05
CA ASP A 74 -11.67 14.80 16.55
C ASP A 74 -10.56 14.91 15.50
N LYS A 75 -10.75 14.30 14.31
CA LYS A 75 -9.78 14.29 13.19
C LYS A 75 -8.36 13.94 13.64
N ARG A 76 -8.23 12.97 14.55
CA ARG A 76 -6.94 12.57 15.08
C ARG A 76 -6.09 11.96 13.98
N LEU A 77 -4.78 12.20 14.07
CA LEU A 77 -3.80 11.52 13.25
C LEU A 77 -3.52 10.15 13.87
N TYR A 78 -3.71 9.11 13.06
CA TYR A 78 -3.40 7.73 13.39
C TYR A 78 -2.14 7.28 12.66
N PHE A 79 -1.54 6.21 13.17
CA PHE A 79 -0.36 5.58 12.60
C PHE A 79 -0.57 4.07 12.53
N ASP A 80 -0.05 3.46 11.46
CA ASP A 80 0.06 2.00 11.31
C ASP A 80 1.29 1.61 10.47
N ILE A 81 1.65 0.33 10.53
CA ILE A 81 2.63 -0.28 9.64
C ILE A 81 1.89 -1.23 8.69
N VAL A 82 1.94 -0.93 7.40
CA VAL A 82 1.28 -1.72 6.36
C VAL A 82 2.29 -2.52 5.56
N ALA A 83 1.88 -3.70 5.10
CA ALA A 83 2.67 -4.49 4.16
C ALA A 83 2.03 -4.42 2.77
N ALA A 84 2.74 -3.90 1.79
CA ALA A 84 2.27 -3.76 0.41
C ALA A 84 3.05 -4.69 -0.54
N ALA A 85 2.37 -5.21 -1.55
CA ALA A 85 2.99 -6.05 -2.57
C ALA A 85 2.45 -5.68 -3.96
N LEU A 86 3.32 -5.72 -4.97
CA LEU A 86 2.91 -5.57 -6.36
C LEU A 86 2.55 -6.94 -6.95
N THR A 87 1.33 -7.06 -7.48
CA THR A 87 0.81 -8.28 -8.12
C THR A 87 0.54 -8.03 -9.61
N ASP A 88 0.13 -9.07 -10.33
CA ASP A 88 -0.36 -8.98 -11.71
C ASP A 88 -1.61 -8.09 -11.86
N LYS A 89 -2.35 -7.89 -10.77
CA LYS A 89 -3.55 -7.02 -10.71
C LYS A 89 -3.26 -5.62 -10.17
N GLY A 90 -2.00 -5.31 -9.88
CA GLY A 90 -1.58 -4.05 -9.27
C GLY A 90 -1.19 -4.20 -7.80
N TRP A 91 -1.09 -3.06 -7.11
CA TRP A 91 -0.71 -2.99 -5.71
C TRP A 91 -1.83 -3.51 -4.79
N VAL A 92 -1.46 -4.33 -3.81
CA VAL A 92 -2.36 -4.84 -2.78
C VAL A 92 -1.77 -4.62 -1.40
N LEU A 93 -2.62 -4.42 -0.40
CA LEU A 93 -2.23 -4.47 1.00
C LEU A 93 -2.39 -5.90 1.50
N THR A 94 -1.31 -6.42 2.06
CA THR A 94 -1.28 -7.76 2.65
C THR A 94 -1.51 -7.73 4.16
N SER A 95 -1.37 -6.56 4.79
CA SER A 95 -1.72 -6.33 6.20
C SER A 95 -1.80 -4.83 6.52
N GLY A 96 -2.53 -4.51 7.60
CA GLY A 96 -2.65 -3.15 8.18
C GLY A 96 -3.99 -2.47 7.87
N LEU A 97 -4.15 -1.22 8.33
CA LEU A 97 -5.30 -0.32 8.12
C LEU A 97 -6.68 -0.89 8.50
N CYS A 98 -6.74 -1.87 9.39
CA CYS A 98 -8.01 -2.37 9.87
C CYS A 98 -8.74 -1.31 10.71
N LYS A 99 -10.05 -1.15 10.46
CA LYS A 99 -10.94 -0.33 11.28
C LYS A 99 -10.87 -0.80 12.74
N ARG A 100 -10.63 0.16 13.65
CA ARG A 100 -10.55 -0.06 15.10
C ARG A 100 -11.93 -0.15 15.74
#